data_AF-A0A6V7JDF0-F1
#
_entry.id   AF-A0A6V7JDF0-F1
#
_cell.length_a   1.000
_cell.length_b   1.000
_cell.length_c   1.000
_cell.angle_alpha   90.00
_cell.angle_beta   90.00
_cell.angle_gamma   90.00
#
_symmetry.space_group_name_H-M   'P 1'
#
loop_
_entity.id
_entity.type
_entity.pdbx_description
1 polymer ?
#
loop_
_entity_poly.entity_id
_entity_poly.type
_entity_poly.pdbx_seq_one_letter_code
_entity_poly.pdbx_strand_id
1 'polypeptide(L)' 'PTKMAEFSQIQAIQTLISDCKQHSKACVKLRVAGAVEPLSITCSDLNQAESLADLIDGYCRLIIGSTTSLWNRK' A
#
# COMPACT_ATOMS: atom_id res chain seq x y z
N PRO A 1 -8.98 13.79 13.38
CA PRO A 1 -8.41 12.82 12.42
C PRO A 1 -7.58 13.58 11.38
N THR A 2 -6.36 13.14 11.09
CA THR A 2 -5.44 13.82 10.15
C THR A 2 -5.39 13.06 8.84
N LYS A 3 -5.62 13.74 7.72
CA LYS A 3 -5.54 13.13 6.38
C LYS A 3 -4.09 12.96 5.97
N MET A 4 -3.70 11.75 5.55
CA MET A 4 -2.33 11.46 5.10
C MET A 4 -2.15 11.51 3.58
N ALA A 5 -3.14 11.06 2.80
CA ALA A 5 -3.08 11.02 1.34
C ALA A 5 -4.50 10.98 0.73
N GLU A 6 -4.60 11.29 -0.57
CA GLU A 6 -5.77 11.02 -1.40
C GLU A 6 -5.56 9.75 -2.24
N PHE A 7 -6.60 8.93 -2.42
CA PHE A 7 -6.52 7.75 -3.29
C PHE A 7 -6.22 8.10 -4.76
N SER A 8 -6.70 9.26 -5.23
CA SER A 8 -6.41 9.78 -6.57
C SER A 8 -4.95 10.19 -6.76
N GLN A 9 -4.20 10.37 -5.67
CA GLN A 9 -2.77 10.71 -5.70
C GLN A 9 -1.87 9.47 -5.56
N ILE A 10 -2.42 8.28 -5.29
CA ILE A 10 -1.62 7.06 -5.21
C ILE A 10 -1.20 6.65 -6.62
N GLN A 11 0.10 6.38 -6.78
CA GLN A 11 0.73 6.02 -8.06
C GLN A 11 1.20 4.57 -8.11
N ALA A 12 1.49 3.96 -6.95
CA ALA A 12 1.91 2.57 -6.86
C ALA A 12 1.70 2.03 -5.45
N ILE A 13 1.37 0.75 -5.34
CA ILE A 13 1.20 0.01 -4.10
C ILE A 13 2.14 -1.20 -4.13
N GLN A 14 2.89 -1.42 -3.05
CA GLN A 14 3.80 -2.55 -2.90
C GLN A 14 3.67 -3.16 -1.50
N THR A 15 3.68 -4.48 -1.42
CA THR A 15 3.86 -5.22 -0.17
C THR A 15 5.32 -5.66 -0.07
N LEU A 16 5.93 -5.49 1.11
CA LEU A 16 7.29 -5.95 1.39
C LEU A 16 7.27 -6.82 2.63
N ILE A 17 8.05 -7.90 2.59
CA ILE A 17 8.28 -8.79 3.74
C ILE A 17 9.69 -8.52 4.26
N SER A 18 9.80 -8.38 5.57
CA SER A 18 11.06 -8.32 6.30
C SER A 18 11.13 -9.52 7.21
N ASP A 19 11.81 -10.57 6.74
CA ASP A 19 12.15 -11.72 7.58
C ASP A 19 13.40 -11.38 8.39
N CYS A 20 13.21 -11.08 9.67
CA CYS A 20 14.30 -11.16 10.64
C CYS A 20 14.15 -12.44 11.46
N LYS A 21 15.26 -12.96 12.00
CA LYS A 21 15.33 -14.25 12.70
C LYS A 21 14.36 -14.41 13.89
N GLN A 22 13.72 -13.32 14.34
CA GLN A 22 12.83 -13.28 15.50
C GLN A 22 11.40 -12.83 15.15
N HIS A 23 11.18 -12.10 14.05
CA HIS A 23 9.87 -11.60 13.63
C HIS A 23 9.80 -11.45 12.10
N SER A 24 8.78 -12.03 11.48
CA SER A 24 8.41 -11.65 10.11
C SER A 24 7.50 -10.44 10.20
N LYS A 25 7.94 -9.29 9.68
CA LYS A 25 7.10 -8.09 9.56
C LYS A 25 6.79 -7.87 8.10
N ALA A 26 5.57 -7.43 7.80
CA ALA A 26 5.23 -6.96 6.47
C ALA A 26 4.97 -5.46 6.48
N CYS A 27 5.09 -4.81 5.33
CA CYS A 27 4.66 -3.43 5.19
C CYS A 27 4.03 -3.16 3.83
N VAL A 28 3.11 -2.19 3.81
CA VAL A 28 2.56 -1.61 2.59
C VAL A 28 3.30 -0.31 2.31
N LYS A 29 3.89 -0.19 1.12
CA LYS A 29 4.47 1.06 0.62
C LYS A 29 3.59 1.66 -0.45
N LEU A 30 3.27 2.94 -0.29
CA LEU A 30 2.47 3.73 -1.21
C LEU A 30 3.32 4.84 -1.79
N ARG A 31 3.43 4.88 -3.12
CA ARG A 31 3.96 6.07 -3.81
C ARG A 31 2.83 7.06 -3.97
N VAL A 32 3.00 8.27 -3.45
CA VAL A 32 1.99 9.35 -3.49
C VAL A 32 2.52 10.50 -4.34
N ALA A 33 1.70 11.01 -5.26
CA ALA A 33 2.04 12.15 -6.09
C ALA A 33 2.38 13.37 -5.23
N GLY A 34 3.53 13.99 -5.49
CA GLY A 34 4.01 15.16 -4.74
C GLY A 34 4.77 14.82 -3.45
N ALA A 35 4.81 13.55 -3.02
CA ALA A 35 5.66 13.10 -1.93
C ALA A 35 7.00 12.56 -2.45
N VAL A 36 8.11 13.03 -1.87
CA VAL A 36 9.46 12.53 -2.20
C VAL A 36 9.64 11.11 -1.69
N GLU A 37 9.23 10.86 -0.45
CA GLU A 37 9.33 9.56 0.20
C GLU A 37 7.99 8.80 0.12
N PRO A 38 8.04 7.46 -0.10
CA PRO A 38 6.84 6.65 -0.05
C PRO A 38 6.27 6.57 1.37
N LEU A 39 4.95 6.61 1.49
CA LEU A 39 4.28 6.33 2.76
C LEU A 39 4.41 4.83 3.05
N SER A 40 4.95 4.49 4.23
CA SER A 40 5.13 3.09 4.65
C SER A 40 4.31 2.78 5.88
N ILE A 41 3.55 1.69 5.81
CA ILE A 41 2.66 1.22 6.87
C ILE A 41 3.15 -0.17 7.27
N THR A 42 3.64 -0.33 8.50
CA THR A 42 4.07 -1.63 9.02
C THR A 42 2.87 -2.41 9.56
N CYS A 43 2.77 -3.66 9.15
CA CYS A 43 1.75 -4.62 9.55
C CYS A 43 2.39 -5.76 10.36
N SER A 44 1.56 -6.49 11.09
CA SER A 44 2.02 -7.59 11.95
C SER A 44 2.52 -8.78 11.14
N ASP A 45 1.91 -9.02 9.98
CA ASP A 45 2.18 -10.14 9.09
C ASP A 45 1.77 -9.81 7.64
N LEU A 46 2.11 -10.70 6.71
CA LEU A 46 1.83 -10.54 5.29
C LEU A 46 0.32 -10.48 4.98
N ASN A 47 -0.50 -11.31 5.62
CA ASN A 47 -1.94 -11.33 5.35
C ASN A 47 -2.59 -9.98 5.67
N GLN A 48 -2.17 -9.33 6.76
CA GLN A 48 -2.62 -7.98 7.08
C GLN A 48 -2.16 -6.94 6.04
N ALA A 49 -0.91 -7.03 5.57
CA ALA A 49 -0.39 -6.13 4.55
C ALA A 49 -1.11 -6.32 3.20
N GLU A 50 -1.37 -7.55 2.79
CA GLU A 50 -2.11 -7.88 1.56
C GLU A 50 -3.57 -7.44 1.64
N SER A 51 -4.24 -7.68 2.77
CA SER A 51 -5.61 -7.22 2.99
C SER A 51 -5.72 -5.69 2.91
N LEU A 52 -4.76 -4.96 3.50
CA LEU A 52 -4.71 -3.51 3.43
C LEU A 52 -4.40 -3.01 2.00
N ALA A 53 -3.45 -3.65 1.32
CA ALA A 53 -3.10 -3.30 -0.06
C ALA A 53 -4.28 -3.53 -1.02
N ASP A 54 -5.03 -4.62 -0.86
CA ASP A 54 -6.23 -4.93 -1.63
C ASP A 54 -7.31 -3.86 -1.46
N LEU A 55 -7.56 -3.46 -0.21
CA LEU A 55 -8.53 -2.41 0.11
C LEU A 55 -8.16 -1.08 -0.54
N ILE A 56 -6.90 -0.66 -0.41
CA ILE A 56 -6.40 0.60 -1.00
C ILE A 56 -6.50 0.54 -2.53
N ASP A 57 -6.07 -0.56 -3.14
CA ASP A 57 -6.13 -0.75 -4.58
C ASP A 57 -7.57 -0.72 -5.12
N GLY A 58 -8.51 -1.34 -4.39
CA GLY A 58 -9.94 -1.28 -4.68
C GLY A 58 -10.47 0.16 -4.71
N TYR A 59 -10.10 0.99 -3.72
CA TYR A 59 -10.48 2.40 -3.70
C TYR A 59 -9.84 3.21 -4.83
N CYS A 60 -8.56 2.98 -5.13
CA CYS A 60 -7.91 3.63 -6.26
C CYS A 60 -8.63 3.32 -7.58
N ARG A 61 -8.95 2.05 -7.84
CA ARG A 61 -9.69 1.63 -9.03
C ARG A 61 -11.08 2.26 -9.11
N LEU A 62 -11.80 2.30 -7.98
CA LEU A 62 -13.13 2.91 -7.89
C LEU A 62 -13.09 4.43 -8.19
N ILE A 63 -12.12 5.16 -7.64
CA ILE A 63 -12.04 6.63 -7.74
C ILE A 63 -11.49 7.07 -9.10
N ILE A 64 -10.51 6.34 -9.63
CA ILE A 64 -9.91 6.63 -10.94
C ILE A 64 -10.83 6.16 -12.08
N GLY A 65 -11.76 5.25 -11.81
CA GLY A 65 -12.63 4.64 -12.83
C GLY A 65 -11.85 3.68 -13.74
N SER A 66 -10.79 3.05 -13.21
CA SER A 66 -9.93 2.12 -13.95
C SER A 66 -9.98 0.73 -13.33
N THR A 67 -9.93 -0.32 -14.16
CA THR A 67 -9.81 -1.71 -13.69
C THR A 67 -8.35 -2.11 -13.45
N THR A 68 -7.39 -1.29 -13.87
CA THR A 68 -5.96 -1.55 -13.69
C THR A 68 -5.57 -1.38 -12.23
N SER A 69 -4.99 -2.44 -11.66
CA SER A 69 -4.45 -2.41 -10.30
C SER A 69 -3.16 -1.59 -10.25
N LEU A 70 -3.02 -0.76 -9.22
CA LEU A 70 -1.78 -0.08 -8.86
C LEU A 70 -0.91 -0.95 -7.94
N TRP A 71 -1.44 -2.07 -7.47
CA TRP A 71 -0.75 -3.01 -6.60
C TRP A 71 0.03 -4.06 -7.40
N ASN A 72 1.36 -4.04 -7.23
CA ASN A 72 2.24 -5.06 -7.76
C ASN A 72 2.38 -6.21 -6.76
N ARG A 73 1.64 -7.31 -7.00
CA ARG A 73 1.79 -8.58 -6.28
C ARG A 73 2.99 -9.32 -6.90
N LYS A 74 4.15 -9.26 -6.23
CA LYS A 74 5.31 -10.10 -6.58
C LYS A 74 5.33 -11.37 -5.75
#